data_AF-A0A016X0N1-F1
#
_entry.id   AF-A0A016X0N1-F1
#
_cell.length_a   1.000
_cell.length_b   1.000
_cell.length_c   1.000
_cell.angle_alpha   90.00
_cell.angle_beta   90.00
_cell.angle_gamma   90.00
#
_symmetry.space_group_name_H-M   'P 1'
#
loop_
_entity.id
_entity.type
_entity.pdbx_description
1 polymer ?
#
loop_
_entity_poly.entity_id
_entity_poly.type
_entity_poly.pdbx_seq_one_letter_code
_entity_poly.pdbx_strand_id
1 'polypeptide(L)'
;MPAALLGANSAFLKAETDFGLNMLRQSPVTEQVVVSPISVIFALAMVQAGAKGKTKDQINKVISNGATDDEIVEFYSDLARDTLNASNGVQTRIANAFFLDKKYTVEKPYADTITEKYSAKVEALDFGQAQKTAKTIDAFVSENTAGKIQNFVTEATVRGEWLTTTQLPLSLGRFRFPGASSLIINAVYFAGKWAVPFSKGSTFNKTFYSTENSKKEVETVFFFHKNHLIVASLEGASS
;
A
#
# COMPACT_ATOMS: atom_id res chain seq x y z
N MET A 1 2.78 24.63 18.32
CA MET A 1 1.81 24.36 17.24
C MET A 1 0.42 24.83 17.69
N PRO A 2 -0.41 25.44 16.83
CA PRO A 2 -1.74 25.92 17.20
C PRO A 2 -2.69 24.76 17.52
N ALA A 3 -3.66 24.98 18.43
CA ALA A 3 -4.61 23.95 18.87
C ALA A 3 -5.49 23.37 17.73
N ALA A 4 -5.76 24.15 16.69
CA ALA A 4 -6.51 23.70 15.51
C ALA A 4 -5.74 22.61 14.71
N LEU A 5 -4.42 22.76 14.56
CA LEU A 5 -3.57 21.76 13.91
C LEU A 5 -3.51 20.43 14.70
N LEU A 6 -3.54 20.51 16.03
CA LEU A 6 -3.59 19.32 16.90
C LEU A 6 -4.94 18.58 16.77
N GLY A 7 -6.05 19.32 16.65
CA GLY A 7 -7.38 18.75 16.44
C GLY A 7 -7.54 18.07 15.08
N ALA A 8 -7.12 18.72 14.00
CA ALA A 8 -7.15 18.16 12.65
C ALA A 8 -6.30 16.87 12.56
N ASN A 9 -5.07 16.90 13.08
CA ASN A 9 -4.20 15.72 13.13
C ASN A 9 -4.85 14.55 13.90
N SER A 10 -5.59 14.82 14.97
CA SER A 10 -6.28 13.76 15.71
C SER A 10 -7.41 13.08 14.90
N ALA A 11 -8.10 13.84 14.03
CA ALA A 11 -9.16 13.31 13.18
C ALA A 11 -8.60 12.43 12.04
N PHE A 12 -7.51 12.87 11.39
CA PHE A 12 -6.82 12.07 10.38
C PHE A 12 -6.26 10.77 10.96
N LEU A 13 -5.56 10.83 12.10
CA LEU A 13 -5.02 9.62 12.75
C LEU A 13 -6.12 8.62 13.12
N LYS A 14 -7.28 9.11 13.57
CA LYS A 14 -8.44 8.27 13.84
C LYS A 14 -8.99 7.65 12.54
N ALA A 15 -9.14 8.43 11.47
CA ALA A 15 -9.61 7.94 10.18
C ALA A 15 -8.68 6.86 9.60
N GLU A 16 -7.36 7.07 9.66
CA GLU A 16 -6.35 6.09 9.24
C GLU A 16 -6.41 4.79 10.05
N THR A 17 -6.51 4.92 11.38
CA THR A 17 -6.61 3.76 12.28
C THR A 17 -7.89 2.97 12.00
N ASP A 18 -9.02 3.65 11.91
CA ASP A 18 -10.31 3.03 11.61
C ASP A 18 -10.30 2.36 10.23
N PHE A 19 -9.70 3.01 9.23
CA PHE A 19 -9.55 2.45 7.89
C PHE A 19 -8.72 1.15 7.91
N GLY A 20 -7.56 1.16 8.57
CA GLY A 20 -6.70 -0.02 8.69
C GLY A 20 -7.37 -1.17 9.45
N LEU A 21 -8.05 -0.88 10.56
CA LEU A 21 -8.81 -1.88 11.31
C LEU A 21 -9.96 -2.46 10.48
N ASN A 22 -10.64 -1.64 9.69
CA ASN A 22 -11.69 -2.12 8.80
C ASN A 22 -11.13 -2.98 7.66
N MET A 23 -9.96 -2.67 7.09
CA MET A 23 -9.30 -3.56 6.12
C MET A 23 -9.00 -4.94 6.73
N LEU A 24 -8.47 -4.98 7.95
CA LEU A 24 -8.19 -6.23 8.65
C LEU A 24 -9.47 -7.03 8.93
N ARG A 25 -10.58 -6.36 9.28
CA ARG A 25 -11.88 -7.03 9.49
C ARG A 25 -12.46 -7.65 8.22
N GLN A 26 -12.07 -7.17 7.04
CA GLN A 26 -12.47 -7.76 5.75
C GLN A 26 -11.56 -8.91 5.32
N SER A 27 -10.44 -9.12 6.01
CA SER A 27 -9.50 -10.20 5.68
C SER A 27 -10.03 -11.55 6.18
N PRO A 28 -9.87 -12.65 5.41
CA PRO A 28 -10.27 -13.97 5.87
C PRO A 28 -9.51 -14.36 7.14
N VAL A 29 -10.23 -14.87 8.15
CA VAL A 29 -9.61 -15.33 9.41
C VAL A 29 -8.70 -16.56 9.23
N THR A 30 -8.77 -17.19 8.07
CA THR A 30 -8.01 -18.40 7.71
C THR A 30 -6.73 -18.09 6.96
N GLU A 31 -6.49 -16.84 6.57
CA GLU A 31 -5.33 -16.46 5.75
C GLU A 31 -4.35 -15.59 6.53
N GLN A 32 -3.06 -15.75 6.22
CA GLN A 32 -2.01 -14.87 6.72
C GLN A 32 -2.00 -13.61 5.86
N VAL A 33 -2.37 -12.47 6.45
CA VAL A 33 -2.47 -11.20 5.73
C VAL A 33 -1.57 -10.16 6.37
N VAL A 34 -0.83 -9.44 5.53
CA VAL A 34 -0.12 -8.22 5.88
C VAL A 34 -0.72 -7.09 5.02
N VAL A 35 -1.11 -5.99 5.67
CA VAL A 35 -1.67 -4.82 4.99
C VAL A 35 -0.87 -3.57 5.32
N SER A 36 -0.83 -2.65 4.36
CA SER A 36 -0.35 -1.28 4.57
C SER A 36 -1.51 -0.30 4.34
N PRO A 37 -2.25 0.09 5.40
CA PRO A 37 -3.37 1.01 5.26
C PRO A 37 -2.94 2.35 4.65
N ILE A 38 -1.78 2.86 5.06
CA ILE A 38 -1.26 4.14 4.59
C ILE A 38 -0.96 4.13 3.07
N SER A 39 -0.49 3.01 2.54
CA SER A 39 -0.24 2.83 1.10
C SER A 39 -1.52 2.99 0.28
N VAL A 40 -2.61 2.38 0.74
CA VAL A 40 -3.94 2.49 0.11
C VAL A 40 -4.50 3.90 0.25
N ILE A 41 -4.30 4.54 1.40
CA ILE A 41 -4.73 5.93 1.63
C ILE A 41 -4.01 6.90 0.70
N PHE A 42 -2.69 6.75 0.46
CA PHE A 42 -2.00 7.58 -0.54
C PHE A 42 -2.55 7.40 -1.95
N ALA A 43 -2.87 6.16 -2.34
CA ALA A 43 -3.52 5.91 -3.63
C ALA A 43 -4.90 6.60 -3.69
N LEU A 44 -5.69 6.52 -2.63
CA LEU A 44 -7.00 7.19 -2.53
C LEU A 44 -6.88 8.71 -2.52
N ALA A 45 -5.87 9.29 -1.86
CA ALA A 45 -5.62 10.73 -1.85
C ALA A 45 -5.27 11.25 -3.24
N MET A 46 -4.50 10.49 -4.03
CA MET A 46 -4.29 10.82 -5.45
C MET A 46 -5.58 10.74 -6.27
N VAL A 47 -6.42 9.72 -6.06
CA VAL A 47 -7.76 9.66 -6.71
C VAL A 47 -8.61 10.86 -6.31
N GLN A 48 -8.61 11.21 -5.02
CA GLN A 48 -9.37 12.31 -4.44
C GLN A 48 -9.04 13.65 -5.11
N ALA A 49 -7.75 13.90 -5.37
CA ALA A 49 -7.29 15.12 -6.03
C ALA A 49 -7.88 15.32 -7.44
N GLY A 50 -8.18 14.22 -8.16
CA GLY A 50 -8.81 14.24 -9.48
C GLY A 50 -10.33 14.04 -9.46
N ALA A 51 -10.88 13.56 -8.35
CA ALA A 51 -12.30 13.23 -8.23
C ALA A 51 -13.18 14.49 -8.07
N LYS A 52 -14.47 14.35 -8.38
CA LYS A 52 -15.49 15.39 -8.20
C LYS A 52 -16.79 14.78 -7.66
N GLY A 53 -17.62 15.61 -7.03
CA GLY A 53 -18.93 15.21 -6.51
C GLY A 53 -18.88 13.98 -5.61
N LYS A 54 -19.85 13.07 -5.79
CA LYS A 54 -20.04 11.91 -4.91
C LYS A 54 -18.80 11.03 -4.72
N THR A 55 -18.00 10.85 -5.78
CA THR A 55 -16.77 10.04 -5.69
C THR A 55 -15.78 10.67 -4.73
N LYS A 56 -15.57 11.99 -4.82
CA LYS A 56 -14.72 12.73 -3.90
C LYS A 56 -15.28 12.67 -2.48
N ASP A 57 -16.58 12.90 -2.30
CA ASP A 57 -17.23 12.88 -0.98
C ASP A 57 -17.07 11.51 -0.27
N GLN A 58 -17.21 10.42 -1.02
CA GLN A 58 -17.01 9.07 -0.50
C GLN A 58 -15.58 8.83 -0.06
N ILE A 59 -14.59 9.30 -0.82
CA ILE A 59 -13.17 9.18 -0.45
C ILE A 59 -12.86 10.04 0.77
N ASN A 60 -13.28 11.31 0.77
CA ASN A 60 -13.06 12.25 1.88
C ASN A 60 -13.58 11.67 3.20
N LYS A 61 -14.77 11.05 3.19
CA LYS A 61 -15.36 10.41 4.38
C LYS A 61 -14.47 9.31 4.96
N VAL A 62 -13.79 8.55 4.11
CA VAL A 62 -12.97 7.41 4.51
C VAL A 62 -11.61 7.87 5.04
N ILE A 63 -10.96 8.83 4.39
CA ILE A 63 -9.57 9.20 4.70
C ILE A 63 -9.45 10.36 5.70
N SER A 64 -10.47 11.20 5.86
CA SER A 64 -10.34 12.45 6.63
C SER A 64 -11.46 12.72 7.64
N ASN A 65 -12.52 11.92 7.61
CA ASN A 65 -13.70 12.08 8.47
C ASN A 65 -14.28 13.52 8.51
N GLY A 66 -14.31 14.20 7.36
CA GLY A 66 -15.00 15.49 7.20
C GLY A 66 -14.10 16.73 7.08
N ALA A 67 -12.79 16.55 6.88
CA ALA A 67 -11.89 17.66 6.56
C ALA A 67 -12.18 18.24 5.16
N THR A 68 -11.73 19.47 4.94
CA THR A 68 -11.79 20.14 3.64
C THR A 68 -10.75 19.56 2.67
N ASP A 69 -10.95 19.76 1.36
CA ASP A 69 -10.02 19.28 0.34
C ASP A 69 -8.59 19.80 0.54
N ASP A 70 -8.43 21.06 0.92
CA ASP A 70 -7.12 21.67 1.15
C ASP A 70 -6.42 21.06 2.38
N GLU A 71 -7.16 20.83 3.47
CA GLU A 71 -6.62 20.15 4.67
C GLU A 71 -6.20 18.71 4.37
N ILE A 72 -6.95 17.98 3.53
CA ILE A 72 -6.61 16.62 3.10
C ILE A 72 -5.30 16.64 2.30
N VAL A 73 -5.19 17.53 1.31
CA VAL A 73 -4.00 17.64 0.46
C VAL A 73 -2.79 18.07 1.28
N GLU A 74 -2.93 19.03 2.18
CA GLU A 74 -1.86 19.47 3.07
C GLU A 74 -1.38 18.34 3.98
N PHE A 75 -2.30 17.69 4.70
CA PHE A 75 -1.98 16.61 5.62
C PHE A 75 -1.26 15.44 4.94
N TYR A 76 -1.81 14.93 3.83
CA TYR A 76 -1.19 13.78 3.15
C TYR A 76 0.06 14.16 2.35
N SER A 77 0.21 15.42 1.93
CA SER A 77 1.47 15.88 1.33
C SER A 77 2.59 15.93 2.36
N ASP A 78 2.30 16.46 3.56
CA ASP A 78 3.24 16.49 4.66
C ASP A 78 3.61 15.08 5.12
N LEU A 79 2.62 14.19 5.25
CA LEU A 79 2.84 12.79 5.61
C LEU A 79 3.67 12.06 4.56
N ALA A 80 3.42 12.28 3.26
CA ALA A 80 4.23 11.69 2.19
C ALA A 80 5.69 12.15 2.29
N ARG A 81 5.93 13.44 2.52
CA ARG A 81 7.28 14.01 2.71
C ARG A 81 7.98 13.45 3.94
N ASP A 82 7.26 13.36 5.06
CA ASP A 82 7.83 12.86 6.32
C ASP A 82 8.15 11.37 6.25
N THR A 83 7.34 10.59 5.53
CA THR A 83 7.56 9.15 5.37
C THR A 83 8.76 8.84 4.44
N LEU A 84 9.19 9.79 3.61
CA LEU A 84 10.43 9.69 2.83
C LEU A 84 11.70 9.95 3.68
N ASN A 85 11.55 10.62 4.83
CA ASN A 85 12.65 11.07 5.68
C ASN A 85 12.90 10.15 6.88
N ALA A 86 12.94 8.83 6.69
CA ALA A 86 13.22 7.92 7.80
C ALA A 86 14.60 8.17 8.42
N SER A 87 14.61 8.22 9.76
CA SER A 87 15.78 8.43 10.60
C SER A 87 15.98 7.24 11.55
N ASN A 88 17.10 7.22 12.28
CA ASN A 88 17.38 6.26 13.36
C ASN A 88 17.42 4.77 12.94
N GLY A 89 18.05 4.47 11.81
CA GLY A 89 18.29 3.07 11.39
C GLY A 89 17.08 2.37 10.77
N VAL A 90 16.03 3.13 10.43
CA VAL A 90 14.91 2.70 9.60
C VAL A 90 15.14 3.18 8.18
N GLN A 91 14.97 2.29 7.21
CA GLN A 91 14.88 2.64 5.80
C GLN A 91 13.41 2.55 5.38
N THR A 92 12.83 3.67 4.98
CA THR A 92 11.53 3.72 4.30
C THR A 92 11.71 4.17 2.87
N ARG A 93 10.90 3.62 1.97
CA ARG A 93 10.68 4.18 0.64
C ARG A 93 9.19 4.11 0.37
N ILE A 94 8.62 5.23 -0.02
CA ILE A 94 7.26 5.29 -0.55
C ILE A 94 7.34 5.94 -1.92
N ALA A 95 6.82 5.25 -2.92
CA ALA A 95 6.79 5.77 -4.28
C ALA A 95 5.36 5.73 -4.81
N ASN A 96 4.90 6.88 -5.28
CA ASN A 96 3.59 7.06 -5.87
C ASN A 96 3.73 7.12 -7.39
N ALA A 97 2.81 6.51 -8.12
CA ALA A 97 2.74 6.66 -9.57
C ALA A 97 1.31 6.61 -10.10
N PHE A 98 1.09 7.38 -11.16
CA PHE A 98 -0.10 7.34 -11.98
C PHE A 98 0.29 7.04 -13.43
N PHE A 99 -0.12 5.87 -13.91
CA PHE A 99 0.05 5.44 -15.28
C PHE A 99 -1.28 5.58 -16.02
N LEU A 100 -1.29 6.28 -17.16
CA LEU A 100 -2.49 6.47 -17.99
C LEU A 100 -2.24 5.93 -19.41
N ASP A 101 -3.26 5.38 -20.04
CA ASP A 101 -3.20 5.04 -21.45
C ASP A 101 -3.01 6.30 -22.29
N LYS A 102 -1.96 6.32 -23.13
CA LYS A 102 -1.55 7.45 -23.97
C LYS A 102 -2.63 7.95 -24.94
N LYS A 103 -3.72 7.20 -25.13
CA LYS A 103 -4.90 7.65 -25.89
C LYS A 103 -5.70 8.73 -25.15
N TYR A 104 -5.47 8.90 -23.84
CA TYR A 104 -6.06 9.95 -23.02
C TYR A 104 -5.00 11.00 -22.65
N THR A 105 -5.48 12.21 -22.39
CA THR A 105 -4.64 13.31 -21.89
C THR A 105 -5.00 13.57 -20.44
N VAL A 106 -3.98 13.62 -19.57
CA VAL A 106 -4.16 14.02 -18.17
C VAL A 106 -4.37 15.53 -18.11
N GLU A 107 -5.37 15.98 -17.36
CA GLU A 107 -5.54 17.40 -17.06
C GLU A 107 -4.33 17.93 -16.30
N LYS A 108 -3.68 18.97 -16.83
CA LYS A 108 -2.45 19.52 -16.27
C LYS A 108 -2.56 19.89 -14.79
N PRO A 109 -3.63 20.57 -14.30
CA PRO A 109 -3.75 20.91 -12.88
C PRO A 109 -3.73 19.68 -11.96
N TYR A 110 -4.32 18.57 -12.40
CA TYR A 110 -4.30 17.32 -11.64
C TYR A 110 -2.90 16.69 -11.64
N ALA A 111 -2.26 16.60 -12.81
CA ALA A 111 -0.90 16.07 -12.93
C ALA A 111 0.10 16.86 -12.07
N ASP A 112 0.03 18.20 -12.11
CA ASP A 112 0.84 19.09 -11.29
C ASP A 112 0.59 18.81 -9.80
N THR A 113 -0.67 18.75 -9.37
CA THR A 113 -1.05 18.49 -7.97
C THR A 113 -0.43 17.19 -7.45
N ILE A 114 -0.59 16.07 -8.16
CA ILE A 114 -0.09 14.78 -7.65
C ILE A 114 1.42 14.65 -7.73
N THR A 115 2.06 15.31 -8.70
CA THR A 115 3.51 15.37 -8.83
C THR A 115 4.11 16.18 -7.68
N GLU A 116 3.56 17.37 -7.40
CA GLU A 116 4.10 18.29 -6.39
C GLU A 116 3.78 17.86 -4.96
N LYS A 117 2.53 17.43 -4.70
CA LYS A 117 2.07 17.14 -3.34
C LYS A 117 2.37 15.72 -2.89
N TYR A 118 2.37 14.76 -3.80
CA TYR A 118 2.59 13.35 -3.46
C TYR A 118 3.88 12.77 -4.05
N SER A 119 4.71 13.60 -4.70
CA SER A 119 5.91 13.15 -5.42
C SER A 119 5.60 12.01 -6.41
N ALA A 120 4.40 12.04 -7.01
CA ALA A 120 3.94 10.97 -7.86
C ALA A 120 4.59 11.04 -9.24
N LYS A 121 5.06 9.89 -9.74
CA LYS A 121 5.45 9.75 -11.15
C LYS A 121 4.19 9.70 -12.01
N VAL A 122 4.04 10.63 -12.96
CA VAL A 122 2.95 10.61 -13.93
C VAL A 122 3.50 10.17 -15.29
N GLU A 123 2.98 9.09 -15.85
CA GLU A 123 3.49 8.54 -17.11
C GLU A 123 2.36 8.05 -18.03
N ALA A 124 2.43 8.43 -19.30
CA ALA A 124 1.54 7.93 -20.34
C ALA A 124 2.17 6.70 -21.01
N LEU A 125 1.47 5.57 -21.00
CA LEU A 125 1.92 4.29 -21.57
C LEU A 125 0.98 3.79 -22.66
N ASP A 126 1.46 2.88 -23.50
CA ASP A 126 0.64 2.22 -24.51
C ASP A 126 0.01 0.95 -23.92
N PHE A 127 -1.20 1.06 -23.37
CA PHE A 127 -1.90 -0.09 -22.78
C PHE A 127 -2.34 -1.12 -23.85
N GLY A 128 -2.31 -0.78 -25.14
CA GLY A 128 -2.44 -1.74 -26.24
C GLY A 128 -1.23 -2.70 -26.34
N GLN A 129 -0.05 -2.26 -25.90
CA GLN A 129 1.17 -3.07 -25.75
C GLN A 129 1.23 -3.68 -24.34
N ALA A 130 0.24 -4.50 -23.98
CA ALA A 130 -0.01 -4.93 -22.60
C ALA A 130 1.22 -5.54 -21.90
N GLN A 131 1.98 -6.41 -22.57
CA GLN A 131 3.19 -7.01 -22.01
C GLN A 131 4.28 -5.98 -21.69
N LYS A 132 4.50 -4.99 -22.57
CA LYS A 132 5.49 -3.93 -22.37
C LYS A 132 5.06 -2.98 -21.25
N THR A 133 3.78 -2.62 -21.22
CA THR A 133 3.19 -1.79 -20.17
C THR A 133 3.29 -2.47 -18.81
N ALA A 134 2.92 -3.75 -18.72
CA ALA A 134 3.08 -4.52 -17.49
C ALA A 134 4.53 -4.54 -16.99
N LYS A 135 5.49 -4.84 -17.87
CA LYS A 135 6.93 -4.82 -17.52
C LYS A 135 7.41 -3.46 -17.01
N THR A 136 6.94 -2.38 -17.62
CA THR A 136 7.34 -1.00 -17.24
C THR A 136 6.84 -0.68 -15.83
N ILE A 137 5.58 -1.00 -15.56
CA ILE A 137 4.94 -0.72 -14.28
C ILE A 137 5.49 -1.65 -13.18
N ASP A 138 5.71 -2.92 -13.48
CA ASP A 138 6.28 -3.88 -12.55
C ASP A 138 7.73 -3.54 -12.18
N ALA A 139 8.53 -3.05 -13.14
CA ALA A 139 9.88 -2.55 -12.88
C ALA A 139 9.87 -1.38 -11.89
N PHE A 140 8.92 -0.45 -12.02
CA PHE A 140 8.74 0.64 -11.06
C PHE A 140 8.44 0.11 -9.64
N VAL A 141 7.54 -0.87 -9.52
CA VAL A 141 7.21 -1.47 -8.22
C VAL A 141 8.42 -2.20 -7.62
N SER A 142 9.10 -3.02 -8.43
CA SER A 142 10.28 -3.77 -8.01
C SER A 142 11.40 -2.85 -7.53
N GLU A 143 11.76 -1.83 -8.31
CA GLU A 143 12.80 -0.86 -7.93
C GLU A 143 12.48 -0.16 -6.61
N ASN A 144 11.26 0.34 -6.45
CA ASN A 144 10.84 1.07 -5.26
C ASN A 144 10.61 0.17 -4.04
N THR A 145 10.56 -1.14 -4.23
CA THR A 145 10.47 -2.14 -3.15
C THR A 145 11.76 -2.90 -2.92
N ALA A 146 12.89 -2.38 -3.42
CA ALA A 146 14.22 -3.01 -3.33
C ALA A 146 14.21 -4.47 -3.85
N GLY A 147 13.44 -4.71 -4.90
CA GLY A 147 13.26 -6.01 -5.56
C GLY A 147 12.41 -7.01 -4.78
N LYS A 148 11.77 -6.61 -3.66
CA LYS A 148 10.98 -7.53 -2.82
C LYS A 148 9.61 -7.84 -3.38
N ILE A 149 9.01 -6.92 -4.14
CA ILE A 149 7.74 -7.13 -4.82
C ILE A 149 8.00 -7.16 -6.32
N GLN A 150 7.67 -8.27 -6.95
CA GLN A 150 7.88 -8.53 -8.39
C GLN A 150 6.64 -9.22 -8.95
N ASN A 151 6.40 -9.08 -10.26
CA ASN A 151 5.22 -9.62 -10.93
C ASN A 151 3.89 -9.13 -10.32
N PHE A 152 3.89 -7.93 -9.75
CA PHE A 152 2.70 -7.26 -9.21
C PHE A 152 1.75 -6.85 -10.33
N VAL A 153 2.29 -6.33 -11.45
CA VAL A 153 1.51 -6.05 -12.65
C VAL A 153 1.89 -7.02 -13.76
N THR A 154 0.90 -7.77 -14.24
CA THR A 154 1.07 -8.73 -15.32
C THR A 154 0.38 -8.26 -16.60
N GLU A 155 0.70 -8.90 -17.72
CA GLU A 155 -0.02 -8.66 -18.97
C GLU A 155 -1.54 -8.89 -18.79
N ALA A 156 -1.93 -9.92 -18.05
CA ALA A 156 -3.33 -10.22 -17.74
C ALA A 156 -3.99 -9.07 -16.94
N THR A 157 -3.28 -8.48 -15.97
CA THR A 157 -3.75 -7.30 -15.22
C THR A 157 -4.01 -6.12 -16.15
N VAL A 158 -3.10 -5.84 -17.09
CA VAL A 158 -3.24 -4.73 -18.06
C VAL A 158 -4.39 -5.01 -19.04
N ARG A 159 -4.55 -6.27 -19.49
CA ARG A 159 -5.66 -6.68 -20.37
C ARG A 159 -7.02 -6.73 -19.67
N GLY A 160 -7.07 -6.64 -18.34
CA GLY A 160 -8.31 -6.76 -17.56
C GLY A 160 -8.80 -8.20 -17.41
N GLU A 161 -7.93 -9.19 -17.63
CA GLU A 161 -8.27 -10.61 -17.59
C GLU A 161 -8.43 -11.16 -16.16
N TRP A 162 -7.93 -10.44 -15.15
CA TRP A 162 -8.07 -10.75 -13.72
C TRP A 162 -9.52 -10.94 -13.25
N LEU A 163 -10.49 -10.31 -13.92
CA LEU A 163 -11.91 -10.36 -13.54
C LEU A 163 -12.66 -11.60 -14.07
N THR A 164 -12.00 -12.56 -14.71
CA THR A 164 -12.70 -13.63 -15.45
C THR A 164 -12.75 -14.99 -14.76
N THR A 165 -11.98 -15.26 -13.69
CA THR A 165 -11.82 -16.65 -13.20
C THR A 165 -12.45 -16.95 -11.84
N THR A 166 -12.85 -15.96 -11.05
CA THR A 166 -13.54 -16.21 -9.77
C THR A 166 -14.64 -15.18 -9.53
N GLN A 167 -15.89 -15.66 -9.44
CA GLN A 167 -17.05 -14.99 -8.82
C GLN A 167 -17.92 -14.01 -9.65
N LEU A 168 -18.11 -14.22 -10.95
CA LEU A 168 -19.30 -13.65 -11.62
C LEU A 168 -20.27 -14.76 -12.06
N PRO A 169 -21.59 -14.66 -11.74
CA PRO A 169 -22.58 -15.62 -12.20
C PRO A 169 -22.57 -15.74 -13.72
N LEU A 170 -22.53 -16.98 -14.23
CA LEU A 170 -22.51 -17.34 -15.65
C LEU A 170 -23.74 -16.85 -16.47
N SER A 171 -24.69 -16.17 -15.84
CA SER A 171 -25.88 -15.61 -16.48
C SER A 171 -25.66 -14.23 -17.13
N LEU A 172 -24.55 -13.56 -16.83
CA LEU A 172 -24.15 -12.34 -17.53
C LEU A 172 -23.12 -12.74 -18.60
N GLY A 173 -23.59 -12.96 -19.84
CA GLY A 173 -22.77 -13.42 -20.95
C GLY A 173 -21.43 -12.69 -21.05
N ARG A 174 -20.37 -13.41 -21.49
CA ARG A 174 -18.96 -12.98 -21.56
C ARG A 174 -18.77 -11.47 -21.84
N PHE A 175 -18.82 -10.64 -20.79
CA PHE A 175 -18.47 -9.23 -20.89
C PHE A 175 -16.95 -9.18 -20.92
N ARG A 176 -16.39 -8.97 -22.11
CA ARG A 176 -14.99 -8.57 -22.25
C ARG A 176 -14.89 -7.16 -21.68
N PHE A 177 -14.46 -7.04 -20.44
CA PHE A 177 -14.13 -5.74 -19.87
C PHE A 177 -13.04 -5.11 -20.73
N PRO A 178 -13.14 -3.82 -21.09
CA PRO A 178 -12.01 -3.12 -21.66
C PRO A 178 -10.85 -3.23 -20.67
N GLY A 179 -9.65 -3.51 -21.18
CA GLY A 179 -8.44 -3.56 -20.36
C GLY A 179 -8.23 -2.27 -19.56
N ALA A 180 -7.30 -2.30 -18.61
CA ALA A 180 -7.01 -1.14 -17.78
C ALA A 180 -6.74 0.09 -18.66
N SER A 181 -7.32 1.23 -18.30
CA SER A 181 -7.04 2.51 -18.96
C SER A 181 -6.12 3.39 -18.12
N SER A 182 -6.01 3.09 -16.82
CA SER A 182 -5.09 3.75 -15.91
C SER A 182 -4.78 2.85 -14.72
N LEU A 183 -3.64 3.06 -14.08
CA LEU A 183 -3.23 2.42 -12.82
C LEU A 183 -2.66 3.48 -11.88
N ILE A 184 -3.17 3.53 -10.65
CA ILE A 184 -2.59 4.30 -9.55
C ILE A 184 -1.90 3.31 -8.63
N ILE A 185 -0.62 3.54 -8.35
CA ILE A 185 0.23 2.63 -7.61
C ILE A 185 0.90 3.40 -6.47
N ASN A 186 0.84 2.81 -5.29
CA ASN A 186 1.73 3.12 -4.19
C ASN A 186 2.61 1.89 -3.95
N ALA A 187 3.93 2.07 -3.99
CA ALA A 187 4.92 1.05 -3.66
C ALA A 187 5.61 1.45 -2.35
N VAL A 188 5.50 0.60 -1.33
CA VAL A 188 6.07 0.85 -0.01
C VAL A 188 7.13 -0.19 0.35
N TYR A 189 8.26 0.28 0.85
CA TYR A 189 9.32 -0.52 1.44
C TYR A 189 9.60 -0.02 2.84
N PHE A 190 9.67 -0.93 3.79
CA PHE A 190 10.03 -0.66 5.18
C PHE A 190 11.05 -1.70 5.65
N ALA A 191 12.19 -1.22 6.13
CA ALA A 191 13.20 -2.03 6.79
C ALA A 191 13.70 -1.30 8.04
N GLY A 192 13.22 -1.72 9.20
CA GLY A 192 13.65 -1.21 10.50
C GLY A 192 14.66 -2.12 11.17
N LYS A 193 15.69 -1.54 11.80
CA LYS A 193 16.49 -2.27 12.77
C LYS A 193 15.79 -2.26 14.13
N TRP A 194 15.80 -3.41 14.81
CA TRP A 194 15.35 -3.49 16.19
C TRP A 194 16.18 -2.53 17.06
N ALA A 195 15.52 -1.77 17.93
CA ALA A 195 16.20 -0.90 18.89
C ALA A 195 17.13 -1.69 19.82
N VAL A 196 16.73 -2.91 20.18
CA VAL A 196 17.58 -3.91 20.83
C VAL A 196 17.56 -5.17 19.97
N PRO A 197 18.64 -5.48 19.24
CA PRO A 197 18.68 -6.65 18.37
C PRO A 197 18.71 -7.93 19.20
N PHE A 198 18.16 -9.00 18.63
CA PHE A 198 18.19 -10.31 19.25
C PHE A 198 19.59 -10.92 19.21
N SER A 199 19.98 -11.60 20.29
CA SER A 199 21.22 -12.38 20.32
C SER A 199 21.08 -13.64 19.47
N LYS A 200 22.08 -13.95 18.63
CA LYS A 200 22.07 -15.16 17.79
C LYS A 200 21.94 -16.45 18.60
N GLY A 201 22.47 -16.46 19.84
CA GLY A 201 22.36 -17.62 20.74
C GLY A 201 20.98 -17.81 21.37
N SER A 202 20.02 -16.93 21.06
CA SER A 202 18.65 -16.98 21.58
C SER A 202 17.61 -17.41 20.53
N THR A 203 18.07 -17.78 19.34
CA THR A 203 17.24 -18.30 18.25
C THR A 203 17.31 -19.83 18.25
N PHE A 204 16.15 -20.49 18.33
CA PHE A 204 16.04 -21.94 18.35
C PHE A 204 14.88 -22.39 17.47
N ASN A 205 15.03 -23.55 16.82
CA ASN A 205 13.92 -24.18 16.12
C ASN A 205 12.85 -24.62 17.12
N LYS A 206 11.61 -24.24 16.85
CA LYS A 206 10.44 -24.66 17.61
C LYS A 206 9.32 -25.02 16.65
N THR A 207 8.50 -25.97 17.09
CA THR A 207 7.27 -26.32 16.39
C THR A 207 6.26 -25.18 16.52
N PHE A 208 5.89 -24.60 15.39
CA PHE A 208 4.73 -23.73 15.24
C PHE A 208 3.49 -24.58 14.91
N TYR A 209 2.40 -24.36 15.66
CA TYR A 209 1.14 -25.07 15.49
C TYR A 209 0.14 -24.16 14.77
N SER A 210 -0.17 -24.50 13.52
CA SER A 210 -1.15 -23.76 12.71
C SER A 210 -2.57 -24.34 12.86
N THR A 211 -3.58 -23.55 12.49
CA THR A 211 -5.00 -23.91 12.55
C THR A 211 -5.39 -25.11 11.68
N GLU A 212 -4.55 -25.50 10.71
CA GLU A 212 -4.82 -26.61 9.78
C GLU A 212 -4.20 -27.96 10.22
N ASN A 213 -3.98 -28.19 11.53
CA ASN A 213 -3.24 -29.36 12.04
C ASN A 213 -1.83 -29.54 11.45
N SER A 214 -1.31 -28.52 10.76
CA SER A 214 0.03 -28.50 10.22
C SER A 214 1.00 -28.03 11.29
N LYS A 215 2.08 -28.81 11.44
CA LYS A 215 3.23 -28.49 12.29
C LYS A 215 4.36 -28.08 11.38
N LYS A 216 4.98 -26.94 11.66
CA LYS A 216 6.16 -26.47 10.94
C LYS A 216 7.23 -26.13 11.96
N GLU A 217 8.46 -26.56 11.71
CA GLU A 217 9.61 -26.04 12.47
C GLU A 217 9.93 -24.63 11.97
N VAL A 218 9.96 -23.67 12.89
CA VAL A 218 10.30 -22.28 12.61
C VAL A 218 11.38 -21.79 13.57
N GLU A 219 12.26 -20.93 13.08
CA GLU A 219 13.24 -20.24 13.93
C GLU A 219 12.49 -19.30 14.88
N THR A 220 12.59 -19.57 16.18
CA THR A 220 11.91 -18.80 17.22
C THR A 220 12.94 -18.14 18.11
N VAL A 221 12.78 -16.85 18.34
CA VAL A 221 13.66 -16.07 19.21
C VAL A 221 13.02 -15.83 20.57
N PHE A 222 13.82 -16.02 21.62
CA PHE A 222 13.43 -15.76 23.01
C PHE A 222 14.25 -14.59 23.54
N PHE A 223 13.58 -13.56 24.05
CA PHE A 223 14.25 -12.38 24.56
C PHE A 223 13.62 -11.90 25.86
N PHE A 224 14.44 -11.57 26.85
CA PHE A 224 13.98 -11.00 28.11
C PHE A 224 14.26 -9.51 28.13
N HIS A 225 13.21 -8.70 28.28
CA HIS A 225 13.32 -7.26 28.49
C HIS A 225 12.50 -6.82 29.70
N LYS A 226 13.13 -6.15 30.67
CA LYS A 226 12.46 -5.64 31.88
C LYS A 226 11.54 -6.68 32.55
N ASN A 227 12.04 -7.90 32.74
CA ASN A 227 11.31 -9.06 33.29
C ASN A 227 10.13 -9.61 32.45
N HIS A 228 9.97 -9.19 31.20
CA HIS A 228 9.03 -9.80 30.26
C HIS A 228 9.75 -10.69 29.26
N LEU A 229 9.24 -11.90 29.07
CA LEU A 229 9.63 -12.77 27.97
C LEU A 229 8.89 -12.36 26.70
N ILE A 230 9.65 -12.00 25.67
CA ILE A 230 9.17 -11.76 24.32
C ILE A 230 9.55 -12.98 23.49
N VAL A 231 8.57 -13.57 22.81
CA VAL A 231 8.75 -14.68 21.89
C VAL A 231 8.30 -14.23 20.51
N ALA A 232 9.16 -14.38 19.51
CA ALA A 232 8.82 -14.06 18.12
C ALA A 232 9.30 -15.17 17.17
N SER A 233 8.52 -15.46 16.14
CA SER A 233 8.93 -16.35 15.04
C SER A 233 9.64 -15.51 13.99
N LEU A 234 10.80 -15.97 13.51
CA LEU A 234 11.56 -15.36 12.43
C LEU A 234 11.32 -16.20 11.16
N GLU A 235 10.76 -15.60 10.12
CA GLU A 235 10.83 -16.15 8.76
C GLU A 235 11.79 -15.31 7.92
N GLY A 236 12.80 -15.95 7.33
CA GLY A 236 13.70 -15.32 6.37
C GLY A 236 14.87 -14.50 6.94
N ALA A 237 15.21 -14.66 8.22
CA ALA A 237 16.38 -14.02 8.83
C ALA A 237 17.69 -14.81 8.60
N SER A 238 17.92 -15.35 7.41
CA SER A 238 19.22 -15.95 7.07
C SER A 238 20.11 -14.94 6.35
N SER A 239 21.10 -14.46 7.12
CA SER A 239 22.38 -13.81 6.74
C SER A 239 22.38 -12.67 5.72
#